data_AF-A0A3P5XNH4-F1
#
_entry.id   AF-A0A3P5XNH4-F1
#
_cell.length_a   1.000
_cell.length_b   1.000
_cell.length_c   1.000
_cell.angle_alpha   90.00
_cell.angle_beta   90.00
_cell.angle_gamma   90.00
#
_symmetry.space_group_name_H-M   'P 1'
#
loop_
_entity.id
_entity.type
_entity.pdbx_description
1 polymer ?
#
loop_
_entity_poly.entity_id
_entity_poly.type
_entity_poly.pdbx_seq_one_letter_code
_entity_poly.pdbx_strand_id
1 'polypeptide(L)' 'MNAILMPFLYFPEDKTEYIPAIFSSLFFFILLVLTFMWFMRNSKKQEQETKELEQRILRERKEANENQPPQD' A
#
# COMPACT_ATOMS: atom_id res chain seq x y z
N MET A 1 14.36 -21.94 37.08
CA MET A 1 13.82 -20.60 37.44
C MET A 1 14.49 -19.60 36.49
N ASN A 2 13.77 -19.19 35.43
CA ASN A 2 14.35 -18.48 34.29
C ASN A 2 14.50 -16.98 34.58
N ALA A 3 15.75 -16.52 34.75
CA ALA A 3 16.12 -15.11 34.80
C ALA A 3 16.39 -14.51 33.39
N ILE A 4 15.76 -15.05 32.34
CA ILE A 4 16.01 -14.68 30.93
C ILE A 4 15.16 -13.47 30.49
N LEU A 5 14.25 -12.98 31.34
CA LEU A 5 13.19 -12.07 30.89
C LEU A 5 13.50 -10.56 30.91
N MET A 6 14.71 -10.08 31.24
CA MET A 6 14.91 -8.62 31.35
C MET A 6 16.30 -7.99 31.08
N PRO A 7 17.19 -8.49 30.19
CA PRO A 7 18.42 -7.75 29.86
C PRO A 7 18.22 -6.60 28.85
N PHE A 8 17.00 -6.38 28.34
CA PHE A 8 16.80 -5.54 27.14
C PHE A 8 16.23 -4.14 27.41
N LEU A 9 15.66 -3.87 28.59
CA LEU A 9 15.14 -2.54 28.92
C LEU A 9 16.23 -1.65 29.54
N TYR A 10 17.40 -1.58 28.90
CA TYR A 10 18.42 -0.59 29.24
C TYR A 10 18.03 0.74 28.61
N PHE A 11 17.70 1.71 29.45
CA PHE A 11 17.49 3.08 29.01
C PHE A 11 18.74 3.88 29.32
N PRO A 12 19.46 4.36 28.28
CA PRO A 12 20.55 5.29 28.49
C PRO A 12 20.15 6.48 29.36
N GLU A 13 20.94 6.74 30.40
CA GLU A 13 20.82 7.98 31.18
C GLU A 13 21.17 9.19 30.31
N ASP A 14 22.21 9.05 29.47
CA ASP A 14 22.58 10.05 28.47
C ASP A 14 21.73 9.88 27.20
N LYS A 15 21.00 10.95 26.84
CA LYS A 15 20.11 10.96 25.68
C LYS A 15 20.84 10.83 24.34
N THR A 16 22.13 11.12 24.30
CA THR A 16 22.94 11.01 23.09
C THR A 16 23.09 9.56 22.61
N GLU A 17 22.99 8.58 23.51
CA GLU A 17 23.05 7.16 23.14
C GLU A 17 21.82 6.68 22.35
N TYR A 18 20.71 7.43 22.32
CA TYR A 18 19.54 7.13 21.47
C TYR A 18 19.69 7.59 20.02
N ILE A 19 20.71 8.39 19.70
CA ILE A 19 20.95 8.93 18.36
C ILE A 19 20.93 7.82 17.28
N PRO A 20 21.60 6.66 17.46
CA PRO A 20 21.54 5.56 16.49
C PRO A 20 20.13 5.00 16.27
N ALA A 21 19.32 4.93 17.33
CA ALA A 21 17.93 4.45 17.24
C ALA A 21 17.05 5.43 16.45
N ILE A 22 17.23 6.74 16.68
CA ILE A 22 16.51 7.79 15.94
C ILE A 22 16.86 7.74 14.45
N PHE A 23 18.15 7.62 14.12
CA PHE A 23 18.58 7.50 12.72
C PHE A 23 18.01 6.26 12.04
N SER A 24 18.03 5.12 12.72
CA SER A 24 17.48 3.87 12.19
C SER A 24 15.96 3.99 11.98
N SER A 25 15.25 4.54 12.97
CA SER A 25 13.80 4.76 12.89
C SER A 25 13.45 5.70 11.74
N LEU A 26 14.14 6.83 11.61
CA LEU A 26 13.93 7.78 10.51
C LEU A 26 14.21 7.15 9.15
N PHE A 27 15.29 6.38 9.02
CA PHE A 27 15.62 5.70 7.78
C PHE A 27 14.49 4.76 7.33
N PHE A 28 14.02 3.87 8.23
CA PHE A 28 12.91 2.97 7.91
C PHE A 28 11.59 3.72 7.68
N PHE A 29 11.33 4.78 8.43
CA PHE A 29 10.14 5.60 8.26
C PHE A 29 10.11 6.26 6.88
N ILE A 30 11.23 6.83 6.44
CA ILE A 30 11.36 7.40 5.10
C ILE A 30 11.12 6.33 4.03
N LEU A 31 11.75 5.16 4.16
CA LEU A 31 11.54 4.05 3.22
C LEU A 31 10.09 3.58 3.17
N LEU A 32 9.42 3.51 4.32
CA LEU A 32 8.00 3.14 4.42
C LEU A 32 7.13 4.14 3.66
N VAL A 33 7.33 5.44 3.91
CA VAL A 33 6.57 6.51 3.24
C VAL A 33 6.82 6.47 1.73
N LEU A 34 8.06 6.34 1.28
CA LEU A 34 8.41 6.26 -0.13
C LEU A 34 7.76 5.03 -0.80
N THR A 35 7.82 3.87 -0.15
CA THR A 35 7.20 2.64 -0.64
C THR A 35 5.69 2.80 -0.74
N PHE A 36 5.04 3.37 0.28
CA PHE A 36 3.61 3.61 0.28
C PHE A 36 3.18 4.59 -0.82
N MET A 37 3.94 5.69 -1.00
CA MET A 37 3.70 6.65 -2.08
C MET A 37 3.83 5.99 -3.46
N TRP A 38 4.87 5.17 -3.66
CA TRP A 38 5.06 4.44 -4.91
C TRP A 38 3.92 3.45 -5.17
N PHE A 39 3.52 2.68 -4.16
CA PHE A 39 2.41 1.74 -4.26
C PHE A 39 1.10 2.43 -4.63
N MET A 40 0.76 3.52 -3.94
CA MET A 40 -0.45 4.33 -4.19
C MET A 40 -0.48 4.88 -5.62
N ARG A 41 0.66 5.35 -6.14
CA ARG A 41 0.75 5.87 -7.50
C ARG A 41 0.54 4.79 -8.55
N ASN A 42 1.08 3.59 -8.34
CA ASN A 42 0.86 2.45 -9.22
C ASN A 42 -0.59 1.94 -9.14
N SER A 43 -1.21 1.98 -7.96
CA SER A 43 -2.61 1.57 -7.77
C SER A 43 -3.57 2.47 -8.55
N LYS A 44 -3.37 3.80 -8.53
CA LYS A 44 -4.22 4.74 -9.29
C LYS A 44 -4.16 4.51 -10.81
N LYS A 45 -2.99 4.15 -11.33
CA LYS A 45 -2.85 3.84 -12.76
C LYS A 45 -3.63 2.58 -13.14
N GLN A 46 -3.52 1.53 -12.32
CA GLN A 46 -4.27 0.29 -12.52
C GLN A 46 -5.78 0.52 -12.43
N GLU A 47 -6.23 1.34 -11.47
CA GLU A 47 -7.66 1.66 -11.33
C GLU A 47 -8.24 2.33 -12.59
N GLN A 48 -7.49 3.25 -13.20
CA GLN A 48 -7.91 3.90 -14.44
C GLN A 48 -7.99 2.91 -15.61
N GLU A 49 -6.96 2.08 -15.79
CA GLU A 49 -6.93 1.08 -16.86
C GLU A 49 -8.07 0.05 -16.71
N THR A 50 -8.36 -0.39 -15.48
CA THR A 50 -9.49 -1.29 -15.20
C THR A 50 -10.83 -0.63 -15.51
N LYS A 51 -11.04 0.64 -15.11
CA LYS A 51 -12.27 1.38 -15.39
C LYS A 51 -12.52 1.53 -16.89
N GLU A 52 -11.49 1.82 -17.69
CA GLU A 52 -11.62 1.90 -19.14
C GLU A 52 -12.00 0.54 -19.76
N LEU A 53 -11.41 -0.55 -19.27
CA LEU A 53 -11.73 -1.89 -19.73
C LEU A 53 -13.18 -2.28 -19.39
N GLU A 54 -13.63 -2.02 -18.16
CA GLU A 54 -15.01 -2.26 -17.73
C GLU A 54 -16.00 -1.48 -18.60
N GLN A 55 -15.71 -0.20 -18.88
CA GLN A 55 -16.56 0.63 -19.73
C GLN A 55 -16.66 0.09 -21.17
N ARG A 56 -15.56 -0.41 -21.75
CA ARG A 56 -15.58 -1.03 -23.08
C ARG A 56 -16.44 -2.28 -23.09
N ILE A 57 -16.25 -3.19 -22.14
CA ILE A 57 -17.03 -4.43 -22.02
C ILE A 57 -18.52 -4.11 -21.84
N LEU A 58 -18.86 -3.10 -21.02
CA LEU A 58 -20.25 -2.68 -20.83
C LEU A 58 -20.88 -2.08 -22.09
N ARG A 59 -20.12 -1.33 -22.89
CA ARG A 59 -20.59 -0.80 -24.18
C ARG A 59 -20.83 -1.92 -25.18
N GLU A 60 -19.88 -2.83 -25.34
CA GLU A 60 -20.00 -3.99 -26.23
C GLU A 60 -21.20 -4.88 -25.82
N ARG A 61 -21.41 -5.11 -24.52
CA ARG A 61 -22.57 -5.83 -23.99
C ARG A 61 -23.90 -5.14 -24.30
N LYS A 62 -23.96 -3.81 -24.17
CA LYS A 62 -25.17 -3.03 -24.49
C LYS A 62 -25.47 -3.08 -25.98
N GLU A 63 -24.47 -2.87 -26.82
CA GLU A 63 -24.61 -2.95 -28.27
C GLU A 63 -25.03 -4.36 -28.71
N ALA A 64 -24.48 -5.42 -28.12
CA ALA A 64 -24.89 -6.80 -28.41
C ALA A 64 -26.35 -7.08 -28.00
N ASN A 65 -26.81 -6.55 -26.87
CA ASN A 65 -28.20 -6.69 -26.42
C ASN A 65 -29.18 -5.81 -27.21
N GLU A 66 -28.75 -4.64 -27.68
CA GLU A 66 -29.59 -3.71 -28.45
C GLU A 66 -29.76 -4.16 -29.91
N ASN A 67 -28.77 -4.86 -30.47
CA ASN A 67 -28.84 -5.47 -31.80
C ASN A 67 -29.57 -6.83 -31.81
N GLN A 68 -30.09 -7.29 -30.67
CA GLN A 68 -30.92 -8.48 -30.57
C GLN A 68 -32.39 -8.07 -30.77
N PRO A 69 -33.13 -8.61 -31.76
CA PRO A 69 -34.51 -8.23 -31.98
C PRO A 69 -35.37 -8.56 -30.74
N PRO A 70 -36.49 -7.85 -30.51
CA PRO A 70 -37.41 -8.17 -29.43
C PRO A 70 -37.68 -9.68 -29.44
N GLN A 71 -37.37 -10.36 -28.33
CA GLN A 71 -37.80 -11.73 -28.14
C GLN A 71 -39.30 -11.67 -27.87
N ASP A 72 -40.10 -12.02 -28.88
CA ASP A 72 -41.56 -12.21 -28.80
C ASP A 72 -41.93 -13.36 -27.86
#